data_AF-A8X9K4-F1
#
_entry.id   AF-A8X9K4-F1
#
_cell.length_a   1.000
_cell.length_b   1.000
_cell.length_c   1.000
_cell.angle_alpha   90.00
_cell.angle_beta   90.00
_cell.angle_gamma   90.00
#
_symmetry.space_group_name_H-M   'P 1'
#
loop_
_entity.id
_entity.type
_entity.pdbx_description
1 polymer ?
#
loop_
_entity_poly.entity_id
_entity_poly.type
_entity_poly.pdbx_seq_one_letter_code
_entity_poly.pdbx_strand_id
1 'polypeptide(L)'
;MLLRFLILSFLCSNCCILAAKETPWYYPIIEILQAKLVDFTCSQECTTTMDCDTGLSCFHASTYSKGCCLMALKPNETGCMIEDQCKQACESTICDRSQFPSRCLCEKGRHFLFNKCWKKCPDFAYPEPIIDDRGFSRCELKTDLNTAVQYMRRNKRQMRNNFC
;
A
#
# COMPACT_ATOMS: atom_id res chain seq x y z
N MET A 1 -65.63 35.60 -10.68
CA MET A 1 -65.78 36.54 -11.81
C MET A 1 -64.42 37.15 -12.08
N LEU A 2 -63.75 36.66 -13.14
CA LEU A 2 -63.47 37.43 -14.38
C LEU A 2 -62.30 38.42 -14.16
N LEU A 3 -61.10 38.08 -14.65
CA LEU A 3 -60.47 38.65 -15.88
C LEU A 3 -59.97 40.09 -15.62
N ARG A 4 -58.79 40.60 -16.03
CA ARG A 4 -57.74 40.26 -17.01
C ARG A 4 -56.69 41.39 -16.84
N PHE A 5 -55.39 41.09 -16.78
CA PHE A 5 -54.37 41.36 -17.83
C PHE A 5 -53.79 42.79 -17.96
N LEU A 6 -52.48 42.82 -18.33
CA LEU A 6 -51.59 43.91 -18.79
C LEU A 6 -50.78 44.59 -17.67
N ILE A 7 -49.52 44.25 -17.38
CA ILE A 7 -48.26 44.28 -18.18
C ILE A 7 -47.90 45.70 -18.68
N LEU A 8 -46.81 46.25 -18.14
CA LEU A 8 -45.75 47.08 -18.77
C LEU A 8 -44.92 47.71 -17.63
N SER A 9 -43.87 47.05 -17.15
CA SER A 9 -42.45 47.22 -17.55
C SER A 9 -41.91 48.64 -17.35
N PHE A 10 -40.94 48.82 -16.44
CA PHE A 10 -39.75 49.69 -16.55
C PHE A 10 -38.93 49.46 -15.26
N LEU A 11 -37.96 48.53 -15.29
CA LEU A 11 -36.52 48.79 -15.44
C LEU A 11 -35.90 49.52 -14.24
N CYS A 12 -35.25 48.76 -13.37
CA CYS A 12 -33.95 49.12 -12.77
C CYS A 12 -33.35 47.82 -12.21
N SER A 13 -32.46 47.17 -12.95
CA SER A 13 -31.02 47.37 -12.80
C SER A 13 -30.55 47.06 -11.38
N ASN A 14 -30.34 45.77 -11.12
CA ASN A 14 -29.22 45.29 -10.32
C ASN A 14 -28.89 43.88 -10.80
N CYS A 15 -28.09 43.91 -11.87
CA CYS A 15 -27.10 42.89 -12.15
C CYS A 15 -26.17 42.72 -10.94
N CYS A 16 -25.46 41.59 -10.87
CA CYS A 16 -24.46 41.18 -9.87
C CYS A 16 -25.01 40.40 -8.66
N ILE A 17 -24.56 39.20 -8.27
CA ILE A 17 -23.43 38.34 -8.66
C ILE A 17 -23.79 36.90 -8.23
N LEU A 18 -23.65 35.95 -9.15
CA LEU A 18 -23.46 34.52 -8.88
C LEU A 18 -22.19 34.32 -8.03
N ALA A 19 -22.23 33.44 -7.03
CA ALA A 19 -21.06 32.63 -6.71
C ALA A 19 -21.48 31.30 -6.07
N ALA A 20 -22.19 30.47 -6.82
CA ALA A 20 -21.98 29.04 -6.71
C ALA A 20 -20.49 28.81 -7.04
N LYS A 21 -19.69 28.40 -6.05
CA LYS A 21 -18.31 27.94 -6.28
C LYS A 21 -18.37 26.62 -7.03
N GLU A 22 -18.67 26.70 -8.32
CA GLU A 22 -18.37 25.66 -9.28
C GLU A 22 -16.84 25.57 -9.35
N THR A 23 -16.27 24.53 -8.76
CA THR A 23 -14.87 24.19 -8.99
C THR A 23 -14.70 23.84 -10.47
N PRO A 24 -13.85 24.55 -11.23
CA PRO A 24 -13.67 24.31 -12.65
C PRO A 24 -13.13 22.91 -12.95
N TRP A 25 -13.66 22.29 -14.01
CA TRP A 25 -13.30 20.96 -14.54
C TRP A 25 -11.87 20.85 -15.08
N TYR A 26 -11.08 21.92 -15.03
CA TYR A 26 -9.70 21.96 -15.53
C TYR A 26 -8.64 22.04 -14.41
N TYR A 27 -9.02 21.93 -13.13
CA TYR A 27 -8.03 21.90 -12.05
C TYR A 27 -7.05 20.74 -12.28
N PRO A 28 -5.73 21.00 -12.35
CA PRO A 28 -4.76 19.95 -12.59
C PRO A 28 -4.80 19.00 -11.39
N ILE A 29 -4.99 17.70 -11.68
CA ILE A 29 -4.97 16.55 -10.75
C ILE A 29 -3.67 16.46 -9.91
N ILE A 30 -2.74 17.40 -10.10
CA ILE A 30 -1.43 17.47 -9.46
C ILE A 30 -1.56 17.83 -7.96
N GLU A 31 -2.48 18.72 -7.57
CA GLU A 31 -2.61 19.15 -6.16
C GLU A 31 -3.28 18.08 -5.27
N ILE A 32 -4.18 17.25 -5.82
CA ILE A 32 -4.79 16.12 -5.07
C ILE A 32 -3.80 14.95 -4.95
N LEU A 33 -2.88 14.79 -5.90
CA LEU A 33 -1.78 13.82 -5.80
C LEU A 33 -0.72 14.24 -4.76
N GLN A 34 -0.49 15.53 -4.57
CA GLN A 34 0.46 16.04 -3.58
C GLN A 34 0.03 15.76 -2.13
N ALA A 35 -1.27 15.63 -1.85
CA ALA A 35 -1.78 15.27 -0.52
C ALA A 35 -1.50 13.80 -0.10
N LYS A 36 -1.00 12.94 -1.01
CA LYS A 36 -0.60 11.54 -0.71
C LYS A 36 0.91 11.34 -0.61
N LEU A 37 1.70 12.40 -0.67
CA LEU A 37 3.09 12.37 -0.22
C LEU A 37 3.05 12.69 1.28
N VAL A 38 2.89 11.66 2.11
CA VAL A 38 3.31 11.76 3.51
C VAL A 38 4.77 12.17 3.45
N ASP A 39 5.06 13.40 3.86
CA ASP A 39 6.39 13.98 3.79
C ASP A 39 7.30 13.11 4.64
N PHE A 40 8.12 12.31 3.96
CA PHE A 40 8.94 11.29 4.57
C PHE A 40 10.02 11.97 5.40
N THR A 41 9.80 12.03 6.71
CA THR A 41 10.79 12.56 7.65
C THR A 41 11.53 11.39 8.26
N CYS A 42 12.75 11.18 7.79
CA CYS A 42 13.63 10.17 8.34
C CYS A 42 14.01 10.53 9.77
N SER A 43 13.83 9.60 10.71
CA SER A 43 14.20 9.81 12.12
C SER A 43 15.71 9.77 12.36
N GLN A 44 16.44 8.94 11.60
CA GLN A 44 17.89 8.76 11.72
C GLN A 44 18.50 8.50 10.34
N GLU A 45 19.34 9.44 9.89
CA GLU A 45 20.08 9.31 8.64
C GLU A 45 21.22 8.31 8.76
N CYS A 46 21.55 7.60 7.69
CA CYS A 46 22.62 6.61 7.66
C CYS A 46 23.39 6.60 6.35
N THR A 47 24.64 6.15 6.37
CA THR A 47 25.45 5.84 5.18
C THR A 47 25.63 4.35 5.02
N THR A 48 25.69 3.62 6.13
CA THR A 48 25.78 2.17 6.19
C THR A 48 24.86 1.63 7.27
N THR A 49 24.58 0.32 7.24
CA THR A 49 23.77 -0.34 8.26
C THR A 49 24.35 -0.23 9.67
N MET A 50 25.65 0.01 9.81
CA MET A 50 26.31 0.18 11.12
C MET A 50 25.98 1.51 11.81
N ASP A 51 25.44 2.47 11.06
CA ASP A 51 25.03 3.78 11.60
C ASP A 51 23.66 3.70 12.28
N CYS A 52 22.95 2.57 12.16
CA CYS A 52 21.60 2.38 12.65
C CYS A 52 21.57 1.60 13.97
N ASP A 53 20.55 1.91 14.78
CA ASP A 53 20.30 1.18 16.03
C ASP A 53 19.93 -0.28 15.79
N THR A 54 20.01 -1.08 16.87
CA THR A 54 19.71 -2.52 16.82
C THR A 54 18.28 -2.76 16.33
N GLY A 55 18.13 -3.53 15.25
CA GLY A 55 16.84 -3.86 14.64
C GLY A 55 16.44 -2.94 13.48
N LEU A 56 17.22 -1.90 13.18
CA LEU A 56 17.05 -1.06 12.01
C LEU A 56 18.05 -1.43 10.91
N SER A 57 17.74 -1.03 9.68
CA SER A 57 18.59 -1.19 8.51
C SER A 57 18.62 0.10 7.71
N CYS A 58 19.75 0.35 7.06
CA CYS A 58 19.93 1.56 6.26
C CYS A 58 19.36 1.36 4.86
N PHE A 59 18.36 2.15 4.49
CA PHE A 59 17.71 2.10 3.17
C PHE A 59 17.98 3.36 2.34
N HIS A 60 18.06 3.22 1.01
CA HIS A 60 18.32 4.30 0.05
C HIS A 60 19.63 5.09 0.24
N ALA A 61 20.60 4.57 1.01
CA ALA A 61 21.92 5.17 1.07
C ALA A 61 22.65 4.99 -0.26
N SER A 62 23.23 6.08 -0.77
CA SER A 62 24.07 6.09 -1.96
C SER A 62 25.40 6.79 -1.68
N THR A 63 26.31 6.81 -2.64
CA THR A 63 27.55 7.58 -2.55
C THR A 63 27.33 9.09 -2.45
N TYR A 64 26.15 9.58 -2.85
CA TYR A 64 25.82 11.01 -2.94
C TYR A 64 24.73 11.45 -1.95
N SER A 65 24.01 10.51 -1.35
CA SER A 65 22.88 10.79 -0.46
C SER A 65 22.91 9.87 0.75
N LYS A 66 22.62 10.42 1.93
CA LYS A 66 22.36 9.61 3.10
C LYS A 66 21.03 8.86 2.94
N GLY A 67 21.01 7.64 3.42
CA GLY A 67 19.81 6.83 3.55
C GLY A 67 19.08 7.09 4.87
N CYS A 68 18.11 6.24 5.17
CA CYS A 68 17.34 6.28 6.39
C CYS A 68 17.35 4.94 7.13
N CYS A 69 17.54 4.99 8.46
CA CYS A 69 17.38 3.84 9.33
C CYS A 69 15.89 3.53 9.51
N LEU A 70 15.46 2.42 8.93
CA LEU A 70 14.08 1.94 9.04
C LEU A 70 14.08 0.47 9.43
N MET A 71 12.94 -0.01 9.94
CA MET A 71 12.75 -1.43 10.21
C MET A 71 12.43 -2.17 8.91
N ALA A 72 13.08 -3.33 8.71
CA ALA A 72 12.71 -4.27 7.66
C ALA A 72 11.40 -4.97 8.04
N LEU A 73 10.45 -5.02 7.12
CA LEU A 73 9.10 -5.50 7.37
C LEU A 73 8.82 -6.80 6.62
N LYS A 74 8.14 -7.73 7.28
CA LYS A 74 7.67 -8.98 6.68
C LYS A 74 6.33 -8.75 5.96
N PRO A 75 5.95 -9.66 5.04
CA PRO A 75 4.62 -9.61 4.47
C PRO A 75 3.54 -9.59 5.58
N ASN A 76 2.52 -8.75 5.39
CA ASN A 76 1.43 -8.41 6.30
C ASN A 76 1.77 -7.47 7.49
N GLU A 77 3.04 -7.13 7.72
CA GLU A 77 3.39 -6.13 8.74
C GLU A 77 3.02 -4.71 8.28
N THR A 78 2.64 -3.87 9.24
CA THR A 78 2.17 -2.50 8.99
C THR A 78 3.24 -1.46 9.28
N GLY A 79 3.10 -0.27 8.72
CA GLY A 79 4.01 0.87 8.94
C GLY A 79 5.10 1.00 7.87
N CYS A 80 4.92 0.39 6.70
CA CYS A 80 5.87 0.55 5.61
C CYS A 80 5.81 1.99 5.06
N MET A 81 6.95 2.66 4.97
CA MET A 81 7.08 3.97 4.37
C MET A 81 7.67 3.89 2.98
N ILE A 82 8.53 2.91 2.69
CA ILE A 82 9.13 2.65 1.38
C ILE A 82 8.97 1.19 0.98
N GLU A 83 9.02 0.89 -0.32
CA GLU A 83 8.91 -0.50 -0.81
C GLU A 83 10.07 -1.37 -0.31
N ASP A 84 11.27 -0.80 -0.22
CA ASP A 84 12.48 -1.54 0.16
C ASP A 84 12.39 -2.17 1.55
N GLN A 85 11.63 -1.56 2.48
CA GLN A 85 11.35 -2.16 3.78
C GLN A 85 10.68 -3.53 3.66
N CYS A 86 9.77 -3.68 2.70
CA CYS A 86 9.10 -4.94 2.42
C CYS A 86 10.01 -5.87 1.59
N LYS A 87 10.64 -5.32 0.53
CA LYS A 87 11.43 -6.12 -0.43
C LYS A 87 12.61 -6.86 0.20
N GLN A 88 13.17 -6.35 1.30
CA GLN A 88 14.24 -7.04 2.02
C GLN A 88 13.84 -8.43 2.53
N ALA A 89 12.57 -8.63 2.93
CA ALA A 89 12.07 -9.94 3.32
C ALA A 89 11.76 -10.82 2.10
N CYS A 90 11.19 -10.21 1.06
CA CYS A 90 10.85 -10.87 -0.20
C CYS A 90 10.75 -9.83 -1.34
N GLU A 91 11.48 -10.04 -2.43
CA GLU A 91 11.45 -9.14 -3.61
C GLU A 91 10.05 -8.88 -4.16
N SER A 92 9.15 -9.86 -4.06
CA SER A 92 7.76 -9.72 -4.50
C SER A 92 6.80 -9.25 -3.41
N THR A 93 7.28 -8.44 -2.48
CA THR A 93 6.42 -7.69 -1.57
C THR A 93 6.47 -6.21 -1.90
N ILE A 94 5.32 -5.57 -1.76
CA ILE A 94 5.11 -4.15 -2.04
C ILE A 94 4.57 -3.47 -0.79
N CYS A 95 4.89 -2.19 -0.65
CA CYS A 95 4.30 -1.36 0.40
C CYS A 95 2.99 -0.77 -0.10
N ASP A 96 1.86 -1.28 0.40
CA ASP A 96 0.55 -0.70 0.15
C ASP A 96 0.32 0.52 1.06
N ARG A 97 0.37 1.71 0.45
CA ARG A 97 0.09 3.00 1.09
C ARG A 97 -1.35 3.48 0.83
N SER A 98 -2.19 2.67 0.18
CA SER A 98 -3.59 3.04 -0.06
C SER A 98 -4.42 3.05 1.24
N GLN A 99 -3.92 2.37 2.28
CA GLN A 99 -4.54 2.23 3.59
C GLN A 99 -3.65 2.82 4.68
N PHE A 100 -4.27 3.25 5.79
CA PHE A 100 -3.55 3.71 6.99
C PHE A 100 -3.89 2.82 8.20
N PRO A 101 -2.88 2.26 8.91
CA PRO A 101 -1.45 2.30 8.57
C PRO A 101 -1.15 1.50 7.29
N SER A 102 -0.12 1.92 6.57
CA SER A 102 0.38 1.22 5.37
C SER A 102 0.80 -0.21 5.70
N ARG A 103 0.85 -1.11 4.71
CA ARG A 103 1.11 -2.53 4.94
C ARG A 103 1.95 -3.16 3.83
N CYS A 104 2.87 -4.04 4.20
CA CYS A 104 3.57 -4.87 3.23
C CYS A 104 2.63 -5.98 2.71
N LEU A 105 2.36 -6.03 1.41
CA LEU A 105 1.54 -7.05 0.76
C LEU A 105 2.37 -7.86 -0.21
N CYS A 106 1.98 -9.10 -0.49
CA CYS A 106 2.53 -9.83 -1.63
C CYS A 106 2.03 -9.21 -2.94
N GLU A 107 2.86 -9.23 -3.99
CA GLU A 107 2.44 -8.84 -5.34
C GLU A 107 1.22 -9.63 -5.82
N LYS A 108 0.44 -9.03 -6.75
CA LYS A 108 -0.73 -9.67 -7.33
C LYS A 108 -0.37 -11.03 -7.96
N GLY A 109 -1.17 -12.05 -7.65
CA GLY A 109 -0.91 -13.43 -8.07
C GLY A 109 0.06 -14.19 -7.17
N ARG A 110 0.49 -13.59 -6.06
CA ARG A 110 1.22 -14.27 -4.98
C ARG A 110 0.43 -14.22 -3.68
N HIS A 111 0.69 -15.20 -2.82
CA HIS A 111 -0.16 -15.47 -1.67
C HIS A 111 0.68 -15.70 -0.42
N PHE A 112 0.24 -15.12 0.69
CA PHE A 112 0.92 -15.23 1.97
C PHE A 112 0.71 -16.60 2.62
N LEU A 113 1.81 -17.23 3.05
CA LEU A 113 1.79 -18.35 3.98
C LEU A 113 3.14 -18.48 4.69
N PHE A 114 3.13 -18.64 6.01
CA PHE A 114 4.34 -18.78 6.84
C PHE A 114 5.38 -17.66 6.69
N ASN A 115 4.93 -16.40 6.71
CA ASN A 115 5.80 -15.22 6.55
C ASN A 115 6.53 -15.17 5.19
N LYS A 116 5.94 -15.80 4.17
CA LYS A 116 6.50 -15.91 2.82
C LYS A 116 5.44 -15.60 1.79
N CYS A 117 5.86 -15.04 0.66
CA CYS A 117 4.98 -14.85 -0.50
C CYS A 117 5.19 -16.00 -1.50
N TRP A 118 4.16 -16.84 -1.64
CA TRP A 118 4.14 -17.99 -2.50
C TRP A 118 3.59 -17.65 -3.88
N LYS A 119 4.22 -18.17 -4.93
CA LYS A 119 3.74 -18.04 -6.32
C LYS A 119 2.42 -18.76 -6.56
N LYS A 120 2.20 -19.88 -5.84
CA LYS A 120 0.98 -20.68 -5.81
C LYS A 120 0.85 -21.28 -4.42
N CYS A 121 -0.37 -21.49 -3.95
CA CYS A 121 -0.57 -22.16 -2.68
C CYS A 121 -0.03 -23.60 -2.75
N PRO A 122 0.73 -24.05 -1.73
CA PRO A 122 1.31 -25.39 -1.72
C PRO A 122 0.25 -26.48 -1.49
N ASP A 123 0.57 -27.73 -1.81
CA ASP A 123 -0.38 -28.86 -1.79
C ASP A 123 -1.01 -29.16 -0.41
N PHE A 124 -0.34 -28.73 0.67
CA PHE A 124 -0.86 -28.86 2.04
C PHE A 124 -1.80 -27.70 2.45
N ALA A 125 -2.01 -26.74 1.54
CA ALA A 125 -2.98 -25.66 1.64
C ALA A 125 -4.10 -25.86 0.59
N TYR A 126 -5.21 -25.14 0.76
CA TYR A 126 -6.23 -25.06 -0.29
C TYR A 126 -5.65 -24.36 -1.53
N PRO A 127 -6.02 -24.81 -2.74
CA PRO A 127 -5.49 -24.24 -3.98
C PRO A 127 -5.98 -22.81 -4.21
N GLU A 128 -7.19 -22.49 -3.73
CA GLU A 128 -7.78 -21.17 -3.83
C GLU A 128 -7.36 -20.31 -2.63
N PRO A 129 -6.71 -19.16 -2.87
CA PRO A 129 -6.32 -18.26 -1.81
C PRO A 129 -7.51 -17.46 -1.30
N ILE A 130 -7.49 -17.13 -0.01
CA ILE A 130 -8.44 -16.21 0.60
C ILE A 130 -7.91 -14.78 0.40
N ILE A 131 -8.76 -13.89 -0.10
CA ILE A 131 -8.46 -12.47 -0.27
C ILE A 131 -9.34 -11.69 0.70
N ASP A 132 -8.75 -10.83 1.52
CA ASP A 132 -9.50 -9.96 2.42
C ASP A 132 -10.01 -8.70 1.70
N ASP A 133 -10.90 -7.94 2.36
CA ASP A 133 -11.47 -6.70 1.83
C ASP A 133 -10.42 -5.63 1.50
N ARG A 134 -9.19 -5.82 1.99
CA ARG A 134 -8.04 -4.93 1.86
C ARG A 134 -7.07 -5.40 0.78
N GLY A 135 -7.39 -6.48 0.06
CA GLY A 135 -6.60 -7.03 -1.03
C GLY A 135 -5.41 -7.90 -0.61
N PHE A 136 -5.25 -8.21 0.68
CA PHE A 136 -4.26 -9.16 1.16
C PHE A 136 -4.69 -10.58 0.83
N SER A 137 -3.84 -11.27 0.09
CA SER A 137 -4.09 -12.63 -0.35
C SER A 137 -3.27 -13.63 0.45
N ARG A 138 -3.92 -14.65 1.03
CA ARG A 138 -3.29 -15.68 1.85
C ARG A 138 -3.75 -17.09 1.48
N CYS A 139 -2.87 -18.07 1.64
CA CYS A 139 -3.25 -19.47 1.55
C CYS A 139 -3.81 -19.95 2.89
N GLU A 140 -4.83 -20.81 2.85
CA GLU A 140 -5.38 -21.46 4.04
C GLU A 140 -4.89 -22.91 4.13
N LEU A 141 -4.47 -23.33 5.32
CA LEU A 141 -4.00 -24.69 5.53
C LEU A 141 -5.15 -25.69 5.47
N LYS A 142 -4.95 -26.79 4.74
CA LYS A 142 -5.85 -27.95 4.73
C LYS A 142 -5.51 -28.93 5.86
N THR A 143 -4.23 -28.97 6.26
CA THR A 143 -3.71 -29.83 7.32
C THR A 143 -3.40 -29.04 8.59
N ASP A 144 -3.13 -29.73 9.70
CA ASP A 144 -2.64 -29.07 10.90
C ASP A 144 -1.27 -28.38 10.69
N LEU A 145 -0.98 -27.41 11.55
CA LEU A 145 0.22 -26.58 11.51
C LEU A 145 1.51 -27.41 11.59
N ASN A 146 1.54 -28.44 12.44
CA ASN A 146 2.75 -29.23 12.67
C ASN A 146 3.08 -30.06 11.42
N THR A 147 2.07 -30.67 10.80
CA THR A 147 2.22 -31.40 9.54
C THR A 147 2.74 -30.50 8.42
N ALA A 148 2.15 -29.30 8.26
CA ALA A 148 2.59 -28.35 7.25
C ALA A 148 4.04 -27.88 7.46
N VAL A 149 4.43 -27.58 8.71
CA VAL A 149 5.80 -27.19 9.06
C VAL A 149 6.78 -28.34 8.82
N GLN A 150 6.41 -29.58 9.17
CA GLN A 150 7.26 -30.75 8.89
C GLN A 150 7.43 -30.99 7.40
N TYR A 151 6.35 -30.88 6.61
CA TYR A 151 6.42 -30.95 5.16
C TYR A 151 7.36 -29.88 4.60
N MET A 152 7.23 -28.64 5.08
CA MET A 152 8.10 -27.53 4.70
C MET A 152 9.58 -27.82 4.97
N ARG A 153 9.89 -28.37 6.14
CA ARG A 153 11.26 -28.73 6.53
C ARG A 153 11.83 -29.84 5.65
N ARG A 154 11.05 -30.89 5.37
CA ARG A 154 11.48 -32.04 4.55
C ARG A 154 11.72 -31.64 3.09
N ASN A 155 10.84 -30.81 2.52
CA ASN A 155 10.89 -30.42 1.11
C ASN A 155 11.54 -29.04 0.85
N LYS A 156 12.24 -28.48 1.84
CA LYS A 156 12.82 -27.12 1.80
C LYS A 156 13.59 -26.81 0.51
N ARG A 157 14.38 -27.77 0.03
CA ARG A 157 15.20 -27.61 -1.19
C ARG A 157 14.35 -27.49 -2.45
N GLN A 158 13.30 -28.30 -2.56
CA GLN A 158 12.40 -28.33 -3.72
C GLN A 158 11.53 -27.07 -3.78
N MET A 159 11.08 -26.57 -2.62
CA MET A 159 10.17 -25.43 -2.55
C MET A 159 10.87 -24.06 -2.56
N ARG A 160 12.21 -24.01 -2.56
CA ARG A 160 12.98 -22.75 -2.52
C ARG A 160 12.58 -21.76 -3.62
N ASN A 161 12.17 -22.27 -4.78
CA ASN A 161 11.79 -21.44 -5.94
C ASN A 161 10.30 -21.10 -5.99
N ASN A 162 9.49 -21.66 -5.08
CA ASN A 162 8.04 -21.47 -5.03
C ASN A 162 7.64 -20.25 -4.21
N PHE A 163 8.55 -19.75 -3.38
CA PHE A 163 8.34 -18.59 -2.53
C PHE A 163 9.59 -17.73 -2.42
N CYS A 164 9.36 -16.54 -1.90
CA CYS A 164 10.30 -15.73 -1.13
C CYS A 164 9.71 -15.72 0.31
#